data_AF-A0A124EWN1-F1
#
_entry.id   AF-A0A124EWN1-F1
#
_cell.length_a   1.000
_cell.length_b   1.000
_cell.length_c   1.000
_cell.angle_alpha   90.00
_cell.angle_beta   90.00
_cell.angle_gamma   90.00
#
_symmetry.space_group_name_H-M   'P 1'
#
loop_
_entity.id
_entity.type
_entity.pdbx_description
1 polymer ?
#
loop_
_entity_poly.entity_id
_entity_poly.type
_entity_poly.pdbx_seq_one_letter_code
_entity_poly.pdbx_strand_id
1 'polypeptide(L)'
;MDETSHTTAYAPEQLGDNQRVLDALDRHGISKSDFVDLINKPTDSLTPDQRDLINAVRDDLPTPTPDTVMQKVIPPAHFDESGNLEQSRADDYIMENSYIRPDRVGGSVTVADDTAQLSSPQQIHDGLRLDYPDTPFAPHDPGTHLIRFQADPDSPDSYEVPRNSDMGGSTDYDAWDDPFTGNAFTKSVDDVIPEYIAKDVRMREGAEMWEVLDDGTQRLVAVLNGQSWIPQGN
;
A
#
# COMPACT_ATOMS: atom_id res chain seq x y z
N MET A 1 2.35 34.34 -2.42
CA MET A 1 1.71 33.35 -3.30
C MET A 1 2.79 33.01 -4.32
N ASP A 2 3.72 32.15 -3.94
CA ASP A 2 4.57 31.51 -4.94
C ASP A 2 3.76 30.30 -5.41
N GLU A 3 3.10 30.46 -6.55
CA GLU A 3 2.56 29.34 -7.30
C GLU A 3 3.75 28.61 -7.95
N THR A 4 4.51 27.86 -7.15
CA THR A 4 5.31 26.77 -7.72
C THR A 4 4.32 25.73 -8.21
N SER A 5 3.97 25.79 -9.50
CA SER A 5 3.20 24.74 -10.15
C SER A 5 3.99 23.43 -10.05
N HIS A 6 3.59 22.54 -9.14
CA HIS A 6 4.12 21.20 -9.09
C HIS A 6 3.66 20.44 -10.34
N THR A 7 4.60 19.85 -11.07
CA THR A 7 4.24 18.91 -12.14
C THR A 7 4.18 17.54 -11.51
N THR A 8 3.01 16.89 -11.60
CA THR A 8 2.82 15.56 -11.02
C THR A 8 3.83 14.57 -11.59
N ALA A 9 4.37 13.72 -10.73
CA ALA A 9 5.25 12.62 -11.08
C ALA A 9 4.56 11.26 -10.93
N TYR A 10 3.51 11.17 -10.10
CA TYR A 10 2.82 9.93 -9.76
C TYR A 10 1.31 10.02 -10.00
N ALA A 11 0.88 10.78 -11.01
CA ALA A 11 -0.51 10.76 -11.45
C ALA A 11 -0.89 9.37 -12.01
N PRO A 12 -2.19 8.99 -12.01
CA PRO A 12 -2.62 7.66 -12.47
C PRO A 12 -2.11 7.29 -13.87
N GLU A 13 -2.09 8.23 -14.80
CA GLU A 13 -1.61 8.06 -16.18
C GLU A 13 -0.09 7.92 -16.29
N GLN A 14 0.64 8.20 -15.22
CA GLN A 14 2.10 8.05 -15.13
C GLN A 14 2.50 6.72 -14.45
N LEU A 15 1.55 6.03 -13.83
CA LEU A 15 1.76 4.70 -13.28
C LEU A 15 1.73 3.65 -14.39
N GLY A 16 2.47 2.56 -14.16
CA GLY A 16 2.39 1.35 -14.96
C GLY A 16 1.16 0.51 -14.61
N ASP A 17 1.27 -0.78 -14.87
CA ASP A 17 0.29 -1.79 -14.51
C ASP A 17 0.95 -2.92 -13.69
N ASN A 18 0.17 -3.93 -13.32
CA ASN A 18 0.64 -5.10 -12.58
C ASN A 18 1.41 -6.12 -13.45
N GLN A 19 1.94 -5.73 -14.62
CA GLN A 19 2.58 -6.66 -15.56
C GLN A 19 3.75 -7.44 -14.93
N ARG A 20 4.51 -6.83 -14.01
CA ARG A 20 5.59 -7.52 -13.29
C ARG A 20 5.10 -8.76 -12.52
N VAL A 21 3.88 -8.72 -12.01
CA VAL A 21 3.24 -9.83 -11.30
C VAL A 21 2.78 -10.88 -12.29
N LEU A 22 2.13 -10.48 -13.38
CA LEU A 22 1.71 -11.38 -14.45
C LEU A 22 2.90 -12.14 -15.05
N ASP A 23 4.00 -11.45 -15.31
CA ASP A 23 5.25 -12.04 -15.82
C ASP A 23 5.83 -13.08 -14.86
N ALA A 24 5.78 -12.83 -13.55
CA ALA A 24 6.24 -13.80 -12.55
C ALA A 24 5.34 -15.05 -12.53
N LEU A 25 4.02 -14.87 -12.56
CA LEU A 25 3.06 -15.99 -12.63
C LEU A 25 3.29 -16.84 -13.89
N ASP A 26 3.50 -16.21 -15.05
CA ASP A 26 3.78 -16.88 -16.32
C ASP A 26 5.09 -17.67 -16.28
N ARG A 27 6.15 -17.12 -15.67
CA ARG A 27 7.43 -17.84 -15.48
C ARG A 27 7.28 -19.09 -14.59
N HIS A 28 6.35 -19.07 -13.65
CA HIS A 28 6.02 -20.20 -12.79
C HIS A 28 4.89 -21.09 -13.35
N GLY A 29 4.34 -20.76 -14.52
CA GLY A 29 3.34 -21.58 -15.21
C GLY A 29 2.01 -21.70 -14.47
N ILE A 30 1.64 -20.69 -13.67
CA ILE A 30 0.39 -20.65 -12.91
C ILE A 30 -0.51 -19.52 -13.42
N SER A 31 -1.80 -19.80 -13.56
CA SER A 31 -2.76 -18.76 -13.95
C SER A 31 -3.00 -17.79 -12.79
N LYS A 32 -3.35 -16.54 -13.09
CA LYS A 32 -3.74 -15.55 -12.08
C LYS A 32 -4.85 -16.08 -11.16
N SER A 33 -5.91 -16.68 -11.72
CA SER A 33 -7.02 -17.21 -10.93
C SER A 33 -6.59 -18.34 -9.99
N ASP A 34 -5.79 -19.28 -10.47
CA ASP A 34 -5.31 -20.39 -9.64
C ASP A 34 -4.38 -19.89 -8.53
N PHE A 35 -3.59 -18.84 -8.80
CA PHE A 35 -2.74 -18.22 -7.80
C PHE A 35 -3.54 -17.44 -6.75
N VAL A 36 -4.58 -16.70 -7.16
CA VAL A 36 -5.53 -16.04 -6.24
C VAL A 36 -6.17 -17.07 -5.31
N ASP A 37 -6.67 -18.19 -5.84
CA ASP A 37 -7.22 -19.29 -5.05
C ASP A 37 -6.19 -19.86 -4.06
N LEU A 38 -4.91 -19.81 -4.40
CA LEU A 38 -3.83 -20.33 -3.58
C LEU A 38 -3.46 -19.38 -2.43
N ILE A 39 -3.23 -18.10 -2.72
CA ILE A 39 -2.84 -17.09 -1.70
C ILE A 39 -3.97 -16.77 -0.71
N ASN A 40 -5.22 -17.11 -1.04
CA ASN A 40 -6.37 -16.96 -0.15
C ASN A 40 -6.58 -18.12 0.84
N LYS A 41 -5.79 -19.20 0.73
CA LYS A 41 -5.82 -20.30 1.70
C LYS A 41 -5.00 -19.94 2.94
N PRO A 42 -5.44 -20.32 4.14
CA PRO A 42 -4.61 -20.24 5.35
C PRO A 42 -3.27 -20.97 5.15
N THR A 43 -2.16 -20.39 5.59
CA THR A 43 -0.81 -20.94 5.30
C THR A 43 -0.64 -22.34 5.88
N ASP A 44 -1.24 -22.62 7.03
CA ASP A 44 -1.26 -23.92 7.70
C ASP A 44 -2.00 -25.03 6.93
N SER A 45 -2.85 -24.66 5.97
CA SER A 45 -3.60 -25.58 5.09
C SER A 45 -2.89 -25.88 3.78
N LEU A 46 -1.84 -25.12 3.43
CA LEU A 46 -1.05 -25.31 2.21
C LEU A 46 -0.15 -26.53 2.32
N THR A 47 -0.07 -27.29 1.22
CA THR A 47 0.97 -28.33 1.06
C THR A 47 2.36 -27.70 0.90
N PRO A 48 3.45 -28.45 1.18
CA PRO A 48 4.82 -27.94 0.97
C PRO A 48 5.05 -27.36 -0.43
N ASP A 49 4.68 -28.08 -1.50
CA ASP A 49 4.84 -27.63 -2.88
C ASP A 49 4.07 -26.34 -3.18
N GLN A 50 2.91 -26.15 -2.55
CA GLN A 50 2.13 -24.93 -2.68
C GLN A 50 2.79 -23.74 -2.00
N ARG A 51 3.38 -23.94 -0.81
CA ARG A 51 4.15 -22.89 -0.12
C ARG A 51 5.38 -22.51 -0.93
N ASP A 52 6.08 -23.51 -1.46
CA ASP A 52 7.25 -23.31 -2.33
C ASP A 52 6.89 -22.52 -3.59
N LEU A 53 5.74 -22.82 -4.23
CA LEU A 53 5.27 -22.07 -5.39
C LEU A 53 4.94 -20.60 -5.05
N ILE A 54 4.20 -20.35 -3.97
CA ILE A 54 3.88 -18.97 -3.55
C ILE A 54 5.14 -18.18 -3.25
N ASN A 55 6.07 -18.79 -2.51
CA ASN A 55 7.35 -18.15 -2.18
C ASN A 55 8.19 -17.89 -3.44
N ALA A 56 8.26 -18.85 -4.36
CA ALA A 56 9.00 -18.69 -5.60
C ALA A 56 8.46 -17.54 -6.46
N VAL A 57 7.13 -17.47 -6.66
CA VAL A 57 6.49 -16.33 -7.36
C VAL A 57 6.81 -15.01 -6.65
N ARG A 58 6.72 -14.98 -5.33
CA ARG A 58 6.95 -13.75 -4.55
C ARG A 58 8.41 -13.29 -4.58
N ASP A 59 9.36 -14.24 -4.58
CA ASP A 59 10.80 -13.98 -4.62
C ASP A 59 11.31 -13.64 -6.04
N ASP A 60 10.56 -14.01 -7.08
CA ASP A 60 10.83 -13.63 -8.47
C ASP A 60 10.43 -12.16 -8.77
N LEU A 61 9.65 -11.53 -7.89
CA LEU A 61 9.35 -10.11 -7.98
C LEU A 61 10.57 -9.25 -7.61
N PRO A 62 10.87 -8.17 -8.37
CA PRO A 62 11.95 -7.26 -8.00
C PRO A 62 11.77 -6.68 -6.59
N THR A 63 12.85 -6.69 -5.82
CA THR A 63 12.90 -5.96 -4.55
C THR A 63 12.74 -4.46 -4.82
N PRO A 64 11.88 -3.74 -4.06
CA PRO A 64 11.78 -2.30 -4.19
C PRO A 64 13.13 -1.63 -4.02
N THR A 65 13.44 -0.73 -4.95
CA THR A 65 14.63 0.13 -4.92
C THR A 65 14.22 1.53 -4.51
N PRO A 66 15.17 2.45 -4.24
CA PRO A 66 14.81 3.85 -3.99
C PRO A 66 14.01 4.50 -5.12
N ASP A 67 14.08 4.00 -6.36
CA ASP A 67 13.33 4.53 -7.50
C ASP A 67 11.99 3.82 -7.74
N THR A 68 11.66 2.80 -6.94
CA THR A 68 10.35 2.15 -6.98
C THR A 68 9.31 3.09 -6.38
N VAL A 69 8.24 3.38 -7.13
CA VAL A 69 7.11 4.15 -6.62
C VAL A 69 6.24 3.23 -5.76
N MET A 70 6.22 3.53 -4.47
CA MET A 70 5.42 2.85 -3.47
C MET A 70 4.15 3.65 -3.19
N GLN A 71 3.14 2.99 -2.63
CA GLN A 71 1.87 3.56 -2.26
C GLN A 71 1.47 3.16 -0.83
N LYS A 72 0.96 4.12 -0.07
CA LYS A 72 0.37 3.93 1.25
C LYS A 72 -1.06 4.47 1.26
N VAL A 73 -2.03 3.65 1.64
CA VAL A 73 -3.39 4.15 1.94
C VAL A 73 -3.39 4.78 3.34
N ILE A 74 -4.05 5.92 3.47
CA ILE A 74 -4.02 6.79 4.65
C ILE A 74 -5.40 6.80 5.30
N PRO A 75 -5.50 6.48 6.62
CA PRO A 75 -6.77 6.47 7.35
C PRO A 75 -7.58 7.78 7.21
N PRO A 76 -8.89 7.69 6.90
CA PRO A 76 -9.78 8.85 6.94
C PRO A 76 -10.06 9.28 8.38
N ALA A 77 -10.72 10.44 8.52
CA ALA A 77 -11.27 10.86 9.80
C ALA A 77 -12.43 9.93 10.20
N HIS A 78 -12.55 9.63 11.48
CA HIS A 78 -13.61 8.77 12.01
C HIS A 78 -13.96 9.16 13.44
N PHE A 79 -15.05 8.61 13.96
CA PHE A 79 -15.37 8.75 15.38
C PHE A 79 -14.91 7.49 16.14
N ASP A 80 -14.19 7.68 17.24
CA ASP A 80 -13.82 6.59 18.14
C ASP A 80 -15.05 5.99 18.86
N GLU A 81 -14.86 4.90 19.61
CA GLU A 81 -15.94 4.27 20.40
C GLU A 81 -16.58 5.21 21.43
N SER A 82 -15.88 6.27 21.83
CA SER A 82 -16.34 7.28 22.78
C SER A 82 -17.07 8.47 22.10
N GLY A 83 -17.15 8.48 20.76
CA GLY A 83 -17.77 9.53 19.97
C GLY A 83 -16.90 10.77 19.76
N ASN A 84 -15.58 10.68 20.00
CA ASN A 84 -14.63 11.75 19.69
C ASN A 84 -14.22 11.65 18.22
N LEU A 85 -14.11 12.81 17.56
CA LEU A 85 -13.58 12.87 16.20
C LEU A 85 -12.07 12.68 16.22
N GLU A 86 -11.61 11.57 15.66
CA GLU A 86 -10.23 11.34 15.28
C GLU A 86 -10.00 11.93 13.89
N GLN A 87 -9.05 12.85 13.78
CA GLN A 87 -8.73 13.51 12.52
C GLN A 87 -8.16 12.51 11.51
N SER A 88 -8.25 12.85 10.23
CA SER A 88 -7.66 11.98 9.21
C SER A 88 -6.14 11.96 9.35
N ARG A 89 -5.51 10.85 8.98
CA ARG A 89 -4.05 10.79 8.96
C ARG A 89 -3.46 11.72 7.88
N ALA A 90 -4.24 12.07 6.85
CA ALA A 90 -3.87 13.11 5.89
C ALA A 90 -3.74 14.49 6.57
N ASP A 91 -4.67 14.84 7.45
CA ASP A 91 -4.62 16.08 8.24
C ASP A 91 -3.40 16.10 9.17
N ASP A 92 -3.06 14.97 9.81
CA ASP A 92 -1.85 14.89 10.64
C ASP A 92 -0.58 15.23 9.84
N TYR A 93 -0.47 14.72 8.60
CA TYR A 93 0.65 15.00 7.68
C TYR A 93 0.68 16.47 7.26
N ILE A 94 -0.48 17.02 6.89
CA ILE A 94 -0.59 18.39 6.35
C ILE A 94 -0.44 19.45 7.43
N MET A 95 -1.00 19.22 8.63
CA MET A 95 -0.99 20.18 9.73
C MET A 95 0.28 20.09 10.60
N GLU A 96 1.24 19.24 10.22
CA GLU A 96 2.50 19.00 10.95
C GLU A 96 2.25 18.69 12.44
N ASN A 97 1.33 17.78 12.71
CA ASN A 97 1.01 17.38 14.07
C ASN A 97 2.24 16.75 14.75
N SER A 98 2.60 17.22 15.94
CA SER A 98 3.87 16.93 16.63
C SER A 98 4.16 15.45 16.95
N TYR A 99 3.18 14.57 16.74
CA TYR A 99 3.27 13.14 17.04
C TYR A 99 3.70 12.28 15.85
N ILE A 100 3.80 12.85 14.63
CA ILE A 100 4.27 12.13 13.45
C ILE A 100 5.52 12.79 12.86
N ARG A 101 6.30 11.99 12.14
CA ARG A 101 7.35 12.50 11.25
C ARG A 101 6.75 12.63 9.85
N PRO A 102 6.50 13.85 9.35
CA PRO A 102 5.76 14.06 8.11
C PRO A 102 6.48 13.54 6.86
N ASP A 103 7.80 13.38 6.90
CA ASP A 103 8.62 12.82 5.83
C ASP A 103 8.74 11.28 5.89
N ARG A 104 8.01 10.61 6.80
CA ARG A 104 8.17 9.18 7.08
C ARG A 104 6.85 8.42 6.89
N VAL A 105 6.97 7.18 6.42
CA VAL A 105 5.84 6.26 6.23
C VAL A 105 6.15 4.89 6.81
N GLY A 106 5.15 4.27 7.44
CA GLY A 106 5.29 2.95 8.05
C GLY A 106 4.06 2.07 7.85
N GLY A 107 4.21 0.80 8.20
CA GLY A 107 3.17 -0.23 8.07
C GLY A 107 3.01 -0.72 6.62
N SER A 108 1.85 -1.31 6.30
CA SER A 108 1.61 -1.91 4.98
C SER A 108 1.66 -0.89 3.85
N VAL A 109 2.40 -1.22 2.79
CA VAL A 109 2.55 -0.46 1.55
C VAL A 109 2.59 -1.42 0.36
N THR A 110 2.26 -0.93 -0.82
CA THR A 110 2.32 -1.66 -2.09
C THR A 110 3.18 -0.92 -3.10
N VAL A 111 3.62 -1.59 -4.17
CA VAL A 111 4.13 -0.86 -5.35
C VAL A 111 2.93 -0.20 -6.03
N ALA A 112 3.05 1.08 -6.38
CA ALA A 112 1.91 1.85 -6.89
C ALA A 112 1.30 1.22 -8.16
N ASP A 113 2.15 0.77 -9.09
CA ASP A 113 1.75 0.13 -10.34
C ASP A 113 0.88 -1.12 -10.13
N ASP A 114 1.15 -1.93 -9.10
CA ASP A 114 0.37 -3.14 -8.81
C ASP A 114 -1.07 -2.83 -8.35
N THR A 115 -1.35 -1.57 -8.05
CA THR A 115 -2.63 -1.09 -7.54
C THR A 115 -3.22 0.02 -8.40
N ALA A 116 -2.62 0.34 -9.55
CA ALA A 116 -3.04 1.45 -10.40
C ALA A 116 -4.47 1.27 -10.94
N GLN A 117 -4.92 0.03 -11.10
CA GLN A 117 -6.28 -0.35 -11.48
C GLN A 117 -7.34 -0.14 -10.39
N LEU A 118 -6.93 0.03 -9.12
CA LEU A 118 -7.85 0.27 -8.00
C LEU A 118 -8.23 1.75 -7.97
N SER A 119 -9.29 2.08 -8.69
CA SER A 119 -9.67 3.46 -9.02
C SER A 119 -10.76 4.05 -8.13
N SER A 120 -11.33 3.30 -7.19
CA SER A 120 -12.35 3.80 -6.27
C SER A 120 -12.10 3.36 -4.82
N PRO A 121 -12.67 4.05 -3.82
CA PRO A 121 -12.61 3.65 -2.41
C PRO A 121 -12.97 2.18 -2.18
N GLN A 122 -14.03 1.69 -2.83
CA GLN A 122 -14.42 0.29 -2.73
C GLN A 122 -13.34 -0.65 -3.27
N GLN A 123 -12.80 -0.37 -4.46
CA GLN A 123 -11.77 -1.21 -5.06
C GLN A 123 -10.48 -1.24 -4.24
N ILE A 124 -10.09 -0.09 -3.68
CA ILE A 124 -8.94 0.03 -2.79
C ILE A 124 -9.18 -0.76 -1.50
N HIS A 125 -10.35 -0.59 -0.88
CA HIS A 125 -10.73 -1.30 0.33
C HIS A 125 -10.71 -2.82 0.14
N ASP A 126 -11.40 -3.31 -0.90
CA ASP A 126 -11.57 -4.74 -1.15
C ASP A 126 -10.27 -5.39 -1.65
N GLY A 127 -9.53 -4.70 -2.53
CA GLY A 127 -8.28 -5.19 -3.10
C GLY A 127 -7.14 -5.23 -2.08
N LEU A 128 -7.03 -4.20 -1.23
CA LEU A 128 -5.98 -4.14 -0.20
C LEU A 128 -6.40 -4.71 1.14
N ARG A 129 -7.65 -5.19 1.25
CA ARG A 129 -8.21 -5.79 2.47
C ARG A 129 -8.03 -4.89 3.68
N LEU A 130 -8.54 -3.67 3.54
CA LEU A 130 -8.50 -2.67 4.59
C LEU A 130 -9.51 -2.94 5.72
N ASP A 131 -10.20 -4.09 5.69
CA ASP A 131 -11.25 -4.53 6.60
C ASP A 131 -10.75 -5.18 7.90
N TYR A 132 -9.54 -4.83 8.38
CA TYR A 132 -9.11 -5.26 9.71
C TYR A 132 -10.07 -4.72 10.78
N PRO A 133 -10.31 -5.47 11.87
CA PRO A 133 -11.04 -4.96 13.03
C PRO A 133 -10.49 -3.61 13.49
N ASP A 134 -11.39 -2.72 13.89
CA ASP A 134 -11.08 -1.40 14.44
C ASP A 134 -10.33 -0.45 13.49
N THR A 135 -10.31 -0.75 12.19
CA THR A 135 -9.88 0.22 11.19
C THR A 135 -10.99 1.21 10.84
N PRO A 136 -10.63 2.44 10.44
CA PRO A 136 -11.60 3.45 10.03
C PRO A 136 -11.94 3.41 8.54
N PHE A 137 -11.41 2.44 7.78
CA PHE A 137 -11.64 2.37 6.35
C PHE A 137 -13.03 1.81 6.05
N ALA A 138 -13.77 2.44 5.14
CA ALA A 138 -15.03 1.90 4.66
C ALA A 138 -15.06 1.82 3.13
N PRO A 139 -15.66 0.75 2.55
CA PRO A 139 -15.73 0.58 1.10
C PRO A 139 -16.57 1.64 0.40
N HIS A 140 -17.38 2.39 1.14
CA HIS A 140 -18.28 3.42 0.62
C HIS A 140 -17.90 4.82 1.12
N ASP A 141 -16.65 5.01 1.54
CA ASP A 141 -16.12 6.34 1.79
C ASP A 141 -16.24 7.19 0.51
N PRO A 142 -16.58 8.49 0.63
CA PRO A 142 -16.69 9.38 -0.54
C PRO A 142 -15.33 9.62 -1.21
N GLY A 143 -14.24 9.41 -0.48
CA GLY A 143 -12.88 9.49 -0.97
C GLY A 143 -11.90 8.74 -0.07
N THR A 144 -10.82 8.25 -0.66
CA THR A 144 -9.73 7.57 0.06
C THR A 144 -8.43 8.29 -0.22
N HIS A 145 -7.69 8.65 0.84
CA HIS A 145 -6.39 9.28 0.71
C HIS A 145 -5.29 8.24 0.58
N LEU A 146 -4.31 8.54 -0.27
CA LEU A 146 -3.10 7.74 -0.44
C LEU A 146 -1.87 8.63 -0.59
N ILE A 147 -0.70 8.11 -0.24
CA ILE A 147 0.60 8.73 -0.52
C ILE A 147 1.35 7.86 -1.53
N ARG A 148 1.79 8.46 -2.63
CA ARG A 148 2.72 7.87 -3.61
C ARG A 148 4.09 8.46 -3.40
N PHE A 149 5.09 7.60 -3.23
CA PHE A 149 6.42 8.03 -2.84
C PHE A 149 7.51 7.09 -3.36
N GLN A 150 8.69 7.66 -3.54
CA GLN A 150 9.95 6.93 -3.66
C GLN A 150 10.68 7.02 -2.32
N ALA A 151 11.53 6.03 -2.01
CA ALA A 151 12.37 6.13 -0.82
C ALA A 151 13.51 7.15 -1.03
N ASP A 152 13.90 7.82 0.04
CA ASP A 152 15.13 8.61 0.07
C ASP A 152 16.34 7.67 -0.10
N PRO A 153 17.15 7.83 -1.17
CA PRO A 153 18.29 6.95 -1.43
C PRO A 153 19.38 7.01 -0.36
N ASP A 154 19.43 8.08 0.45
CA ASP A 154 20.41 8.27 1.53
C ASP A 154 19.92 7.70 2.88
N SER A 155 18.70 7.16 2.95
CA SER A 155 18.14 6.57 4.17
C SER A 155 18.18 5.03 4.10
N PRO A 156 18.80 4.34 5.09
CA PRO A 156 18.91 2.88 5.11
C PRO A 156 17.60 2.16 5.47
N ASP A 157 16.47 2.85 5.49
CA ASP A 157 15.17 2.28 5.84
C ASP A 157 14.78 1.17 4.86
N SER A 158 14.07 0.16 5.34
CA SER A 158 13.79 -1.05 4.56
C SER A 158 12.30 -1.35 4.40
N TYR A 159 12.01 -2.08 3.33
CA TYR A 159 10.75 -2.78 3.14
C TYR A 159 10.93 -4.24 3.52
N GLU A 160 10.02 -4.77 4.32
CA GLU A 160 9.95 -6.19 4.63
C GLU A 160 8.86 -6.88 3.81
N VAL A 161 9.09 -8.14 3.50
CA VAL A 161 8.12 -9.04 2.87
C VAL A 161 7.43 -9.80 4.01
N PRO A 162 6.16 -9.50 4.36
CA PRO A 162 5.53 -10.03 5.57
C PRO A 162 5.09 -11.48 5.37
N ARG A 163 5.92 -12.41 5.82
CA ARG A 163 5.66 -13.85 5.78
C ARG A 163 5.62 -14.43 7.19
N ASN A 164 4.68 -15.34 7.41
CA ASN A 164 4.68 -16.22 8.58
C ASN A 164 5.94 -17.10 8.58
N SER A 165 6.34 -17.56 9.75
CA SER A 165 7.48 -18.47 9.93
C SER A 165 7.33 -19.77 9.14
N ASP A 166 6.08 -20.26 8.99
CA ASP A 166 5.76 -21.46 8.24
C ASP A 166 5.81 -21.28 6.71
N MET A 167 5.90 -20.02 6.27
CA MET A 167 6.20 -19.57 4.91
C MET A 167 7.67 -19.15 4.75
N GLY A 168 8.53 -19.43 5.73
CA GLY A 168 9.95 -19.07 5.71
C GLY A 168 10.24 -17.63 6.12
N GLY A 169 9.28 -16.94 6.73
CA GLY A 169 9.41 -15.59 7.26
C GLY A 169 9.73 -15.52 8.76
N SER A 170 9.17 -14.51 9.43
CA SER A 170 9.41 -14.25 10.86
C SER A 170 8.24 -14.73 11.72
N THR A 171 8.54 -15.18 12.94
CA THR A 171 7.53 -15.47 13.96
C THR A 171 6.76 -14.23 14.41
N ASP A 172 7.29 -13.03 14.13
CA ASP A 172 6.60 -11.76 14.46
C ASP A 172 5.28 -11.60 13.70
N TYR A 173 5.15 -12.24 12.54
CA TYR A 173 3.96 -12.21 11.70
C TYR A 173 2.95 -13.32 12.04
N ASP A 174 3.37 -14.38 12.73
CA ASP A 174 2.51 -15.54 13.05
C ASP A 174 1.32 -15.18 13.95
N ALA A 175 1.40 -14.08 14.68
CA ALA A 175 0.36 -13.60 15.58
C ALA A 175 -0.64 -12.63 14.91
N TRP A 176 -0.45 -12.31 13.63
CA TRP A 176 -1.34 -11.41 12.89
C TRP A 176 -2.55 -12.19 12.37
N ASP A 177 -3.72 -11.59 12.50
CA ASP A 177 -5.01 -12.21 12.17
C ASP A 177 -5.52 -11.77 10.79
N ASP A 178 -6.61 -12.42 10.35
CA ASP A 178 -7.36 -12.05 9.15
C ASP A 178 -7.67 -10.53 9.13
N PRO A 179 -7.54 -9.85 7.99
CA PRO A 179 -7.29 -10.35 6.63
C PRO A 179 -5.83 -10.58 6.22
N PHE A 180 -4.87 -10.56 7.16
CA PHE A 180 -3.48 -10.87 6.86
C PHE A 180 -3.35 -12.32 6.34
N THR A 181 -2.63 -12.51 5.23
CA THR A 181 -2.46 -13.84 4.63
C THR A 181 -1.27 -14.60 5.17
N GLY A 182 -0.25 -13.91 5.72
CA GLY A 182 1.01 -14.54 6.10
C GLY A 182 1.88 -15.01 4.94
N ASN A 183 1.50 -14.74 3.68
CA ASN A 183 2.20 -15.21 2.49
C ASN A 183 2.72 -14.09 1.58
N ALA A 184 2.73 -12.84 2.10
CA ALA A 184 3.21 -11.63 1.45
C ALA A 184 2.43 -11.15 0.21
N PHE A 185 1.19 -11.58 0.07
CA PHE A 185 0.20 -10.98 -0.81
C PHE A 185 -1.05 -10.57 0.00
N THR A 186 -1.76 -9.54 -0.44
CA THR A 186 -3.07 -9.20 0.15
C THR A 186 -4.08 -10.32 -0.11
N LYS A 187 -5.10 -10.45 0.74
CA LYS A 187 -6.19 -11.41 0.58
C LYS A 187 -7.28 -10.93 -0.42
N SER A 188 -6.84 -10.35 -1.55
CA SER A 188 -7.72 -9.91 -2.63
C SER A 188 -8.40 -11.10 -3.30
N VAL A 189 -9.65 -10.92 -3.72
CA VAL A 189 -10.50 -12.00 -4.26
C VAL A 189 -10.33 -12.23 -5.76
N ASP A 190 -9.77 -11.25 -6.48
CA ASP A 190 -9.65 -11.27 -7.94
C ASP A 190 -8.33 -10.69 -8.44
N ASP A 191 -7.41 -10.33 -7.54
CA ASP A 191 -6.10 -9.79 -7.89
C ASP A 191 -4.94 -10.36 -7.06
N VAL A 192 -3.74 -10.22 -7.60
CA VAL A 192 -2.50 -10.64 -6.94
C VAL A 192 -1.71 -9.39 -6.63
N ILE A 193 -1.83 -8.90 -5.39
CA ILE A 193 -1.18 -7.66 -4.96
C ILE A 193 -0.12 -8.01 -3.92
N PRO A 194 1.18 -7.85 -4.25
CA PRO A 194 2.26 -8.06 -3.31
C PRO A 194 2.21 -7.05 -2.16
N GLU A 195 2.27 -7.55 -0.93
CA GLU A 195 2.33 -6.72 0.27
C GLU A 195 3.78 -6.51 0.71
N TYR A 196 4.06 -5.33 1.25
CA TYR A 196 5.31 -4.98 1.93
C TYR A 196 5.02 -4.21 3.22
N ILE A 197 5.90 -4.32 4.20
CA ILE A 197 5.86 -3.50 5.42
C ILE A 197 6.99 -2.48 5.36
N ALA A 198 6.65 -1.19 5.29
CA ALA A 198 7.61 -0.11 5.43
C ALA A 198 8.03 0.03 6.90
N LYS A 199 9.33 -0.06 7.18
CA LYS A 199 9.90 0.18 8.51
C LYS A 199 10.38 1.63 8.61
N ASP A 200 9.41 2.54 8.79
CA ASP A 200 9.69 3.97 8.99
C ASP A 200 10.50 4.59 7.84
N VAL A 201 10.12 4.27 6.61
CA VAL A 201 10.80 4.71 5.40
C VAL A 201 10.70 6.22 5.24
N ARG A 202 11.85 6.88 5.06
CA ARG A 202 11.89 8.26 4.60
C ARG A 202 11.46 8.36 3.16
N MET A 203 10.47 9.19 2.91
CA MET A 203 10.02 9.55 1.57
C MET A 203 10.98 10.57 0.96
N ARG A 204 11.30 10.38 -0.32
CA ARG A 204 12.00 11.36 -1.15
C ARG A 204 11.15 12.63 -1.27
N GLU A 205 11.81 13.78 -1.33
CA GLU A 205 11.15 15.05 -1.65
C GLU A 205 10.36 14.93 -2.96
N GLY A 206 9.17 15.54 -3.00
CA GLY A 206 8.24 15.40 -4.12
C GLY A 206 7.30 14.19 -4.01
N ALA A 207 7.25 13.48 -2.87
CA ALA A 207 6.17 12.55 -2.58
C ALA A 207 4.80 13.25 -2.67
N GLU A 208 3.79 12.55 -3.15
CA GLU A 208 2.49 13.12 -3.50
C GLU A 208 1.37 12.45 -2.71
N MET A 209 0.53 13.25 -2.09
CA MET A 209 -0.70 12.81 -1.46
C MET A 209 -1.85 13.02 -2.44
N TRP A 210 -2.65 11.98 -2.63
CA TRP A 210 -3.77 11.95 -3.56
C TRP A 210 -5.06 11.57 -2.82
N GLU A 211 -6.19 12.08 -3.29
CA GLU A 211 -7.53 11.63 -2.92
C GLU A 211 -8.16 10.92 -4.12
N VAL A 212 -8.58 9.66 -3.93
CA VAL A 212 -9.30 8.85 -4.92
C VAL A 212 -10.78 8.86 -4.58
N LEU A 213 -11.62 9.31 -5.52
CA LEU A 213 -13.06 9.44 -5.33
C LEU A 213 -13.84 8.25 -5.88
N ASP A 214 -15.10 8.16 -5.46
CA ASP A 214 -16.03 7.11 -5.88
C ASP A 214 -16.30 7.06 -7.40
N ASP A 215 -16.16 8.19 -8.09
CA ASP A 215 -16.30 8.31 -9.55
C ASP A 215 -15.04 7.97 -10.37
N GLY A 216 -13.95 7.59 -9.70
CA GLY A 216 -12.66 7.29 -10.34
C GLY A 216 -11.70 8.48 -10.44
N THR A 217 -12.16 9.69 -10.12
CA THR A 217 -11.31 10.89 -10.14
C THR A 217 -10.24 10.81 -9.06
N GLN A 218 -9.00 11.12 -9.43
CA GLN A 218 -7.90 11.28 -8.46
C GLN A 218 -7.42 12.72 -8.43
N ARG A 219 -7.35 13.31 -7.24
CA ARG A 219 -6.98 14.71 -7.02
C ARG A 219 -5.68 14.77 -6.23
N LEU A 220 -4.74 15.59 -6.67
CA LEU A 220 -3.54 15.88 -5.90
C LEU A 220 -3.93 16.78 -4.71
N VAL A 221 -3.62 16.33 -3.49
CA VAL A 221 -4.00 16.99 -2.23
C VAL A 221 -2.84 17.76 -1.64
N ALA A 222 -1.63 17.18 -1.65
CA ALA A 222 -0.44 17.80 -1.09
C ALA A 222 0.84 17.21 -1.69
N VAL A 223 1.94 17.95 -1.62
CA VAL A 223 3.27 17.50 -2.06
C VAL A 223 4.27 17.72 -0.93
N LEU A 224 5.09 16.70 -0.64
CA LEU A 224 6.15 16.79 0.35
C LEU A 224 7.29 17.69 -0.16
N ASN A 225 7.59 18.76 0.57
CA ASN A 225 8.72 19.64 0.36
C ASN A 225 9.53 19.73 1.66
N GLY A 226 10.74 19.15 1.67
CA GLY A 226 11.52 18.96 2.88
C GLY A 226 10.78 18.08 3.90
N GLN A 227 10.36 18.67 5.02
CA GLN A 227 9.60 17.99 6.09
C GLN A 227 8.18 18.54 6.22
N SER A 228 7.66 19.19 5.19
CA SER A 228 6.35 19.83 5.21
C SER A 228 5.54 19.36 4.01
N TRP A 229 4.26 19.08 4.23
CA TRP A 229 3.32 18.81 3.14
C TRP A 229 2.69 20.12 2.69
N ILE A 230 2.92 20.49 1.44
CA ILE A 230 2.37 21.72 0.84
C ILE A 230 1.04 21.37 0.18
N PRO A 231 -0.11 21.85 0.71
CA PRO A 231 -1.40 21.58 0.12
C PRO A 231 -1.46 22.08 -1.32
N GLN A 232 -2.08 21.29 -2.18
CA GLN A 232 -2.33 21.63 -3.57
C GLN A 232 -3.80 22.02 -3.69
N GLY A 233 -4.04 23.21 -4.22
CA GLY A 233 -5.38 23.72 -4.45
C GLY A 233 -5.76 23.57 -5.92
N ASN A 234 -6.98 23.09 -6.15
CA ASN A 234 -7.78 23.58 -7.27
C ASN A 234 -8.61 24.78 -6.79
#